data_AF-A0A349GRN9-F1
#
_entry.id   AF-A0A349GRN9-F1
#
_cell.length_a   1.000
_cell.length_b   1.000
_cell.length_c   1.000
_cell.angle_alpha   90.00
_cell.angle_beta   90.00
_cell.angle_gamma   90.00
#
_symmetry.space_group_name_H-M   'P 1'
#
loop_
_entity.id
_entity.type
_entity.pdbx_description
1 polymer ?
#
loop_
_entity_poly.entity_id
_entity_poly.type
_entity_poly.pdbx_seq_one_letter_code
_entity_poly.pdbx_strand_id
1 'polypeptide(L)'
;MKFLITRNFFKNIPKEKIEQVKDRIQYFYEEILENKKKIFNIPKGFWVKKLRENLYEFRVNSGDRILFEFKDIKRIGYGEKVLVLLLFSTHDLAVKNGIRQNKNKSLNTENLMIEKDIDNLDKSIDEDLDLVYNKINSKIVYEITSDKNLLEFIQNEDEYTYYYLNDEQYEILNSEFPLLLKGSAGSGKTTVAIRKTMELEERENLKIGYITFTKSLKEKAYEMYEKFRNLDNKKMVEFYSLDELYEKQLREKPTGLKIFEKFIYEHNPKIPKDIEILELYQEIRGTIKGSMGSKGIGNWDRNLEEELIPEEDYLALNKKYTVYSKEIRKEIYKIALVYQNWLTEKNYLDENDLARRIILR
;
A
#
# COMPACT_ATOMS: atom_id res chain seq x y z
N MET A 1 22.18 2.39 -13.94
CA MET A 1 20.83 2.27 -14.55
C MET A 1 19.97 1.70 -13.45
N LYS A 2 18.77 2.23 -13.17
CA LYS A 2 17.95 1.68 -12.07
C LYS A 2 17.23 0.42 -12.54
N PHE A 3 17.00 -0.49 -11.59
CA PHE A 3 16.32 -1.76 -11.80
C PHE A 3 15.04 -1.79 -10.99
N LEU A 4 13.98 -2.27 -11.63
CA LEU A 4 12.66 -2.42 -11.06
C LEU A 4 12.24 -3.88 -11.18
N ILE A 5 11.58 -4.43 -10.16
CA ILE A 5 11.09 -5.82 -10.17
C ILE A 5 9.62 -5.83 -9.81
N THR A 6 8.78 -6.52 -10.59
CA THR A 6 7.36 -6.62 -10.24
C THR A 6 7.16 -7.48 -8.99
N ARG A 7 6.17 -7.13 -8.17
CA ARG A 7 5.93 -7.83 -6.89
C ARG A 7 5.77 -9.34 -7.01
N ASN A 8 5.08 -9.79 -8.05
CA ASN A 8 4.78 -11.22 -8.21
C ASN A 8 5.85 -11.94 -9.05
N PHE A 9 7.02 -11.35 -9.27
CA PHE A 9 8.06 -11.94 -10.11
C PHE A 9 8.47 -13.33 -9.57
N PHE A 10 8.92 -13.39 -8.31
CA PHE A 10 9.38 -14.64 -7.68
C PHE A 10 8.25 -15.64 -7.40
N LYS A 11 7.02 -15.18 -7.17
CA LYS A 11 5.85 -16.05 -6.93
C LYS A 11 5.54 -17.00 -8.09
N ASN A 12 5.94 -16.64 -9.31
CA ASN A 12 5.69 -17.43 -10.51
C ASN A 12 6.84 -18.39 -10.83
N ILE A 13 7.86 -18.47 -9.97
CA ILE A 13 9.04 -19.31 -10.17
C ILE A 13 8.87 -20.61 -9.36
N PRO A 14 9.00 -21.78 -10.00
CA PRO A 14 9.03 -23.05 -9.27
C PRO A 14 10.15 -23.06 -8.23
N LYS A 15 9.87 -23.52 -7.00
CA LYS A 15 10.80 -23.45 -5.85
C LYS A 15 12.19 -24.00 -6.16
N GLU A 16 12.24 -25.10 -6.90
CA GLU A 16 13.46 -25.78 -7.32
C GLU A 16 14.32 -24.98 -8.31
N LYS A 17 13.76 -23.97 -8.98
CA LYS A 17 14.46 -23.11 -9.94
C LYS A 17 14.84 -21.74 -9.39
N ILE A 18 14.36 -21.41 -8.20
CA ILE A 18 14.50 -20.07 -7.62
C ILE A 18 15.97 -19.65 -7.52
N GLU A 19 16.84 -20.46 -6.93
CA GLU A 19 18.26 -20.14 -6.77
C GLU A 19 18.96 -19.92 -8.12
N GLN A 20 18.69 -20.78 -9.11
CA GLN A 20 19.22 -20.60 -10.45
C GLN A 20 18.78 -19.28 -11.10
N VAL A 21 17.51 -18.89 -10.90
CA VAL A 21 17.00 -17.62 -11.42
C VAL A 21 17.65 -16.43 -10.71
N LYS A 22 17.84 -16.51 -9.39
CA LYS A 22 18.49 -15.48 -8.58
C LYS A 22 19.91 -15.21 -9.06
N ASP A 23 20.74 -16.26 -9.16
CA ASP A 23 22.12 -16.18 -9.66
C ASP A 23 22.16 -15.56 -11.06
N ARG A 24 21.19 -15.94 -11.90
CA ARG A 24 21.14 -15.43 -13.26
C ARG A 24 20.76 -13.96 -13.35
N ILE A 25 19.83 -13.51 -12.52
CA ILE A 25 19.44 -12.09 -12.44
C ILE A 25 20.62 -11.26 -11.94
N GLN A 26 21.33 -11.75 -10.92
CA GLN A 26 22.52 -11.08 -10.41
C GLN A 26 23.59 -10.96 -11.50
N TYR A 27 23.91 -12.06 -12.18
CA TYR A 27 24.89 -12.03 -13.27
C TYR A 27 24.46 -11.09 -14.42
N PHE A 28 23.16 -11.06 -14.74
CA PHE A 28 22.63 -10.15 -15.77
C PHE A 28 22.77 -8.68 -15.37
N TYR A 29 22.49 -8.39 -14.10
CA TYR A 29 22.60 -7.05 -13.53
C TYR A 29 24.05 -6.53 -13.57
N GLU A 30 25.00 -7.35 -13.12
CA GLU A 30 26.44 -7.03 -13.12
C GLU A 30 26.94 -6.74 -14.55
N GLU A 31 26.62 -7.62 -15.51
CA GLU A 31 27.01 -7.46 -16.92
C GLU A 31 26.45 -6.18 -17.56
N ILE A 32 25.22 -5.78 -17.21
CA ILE A 32 24.64 -4.53 -17.71
C ILE A 32 25.37 -3.30 -17.16
N LEU A 33 25.78 -3.35 -15.89
CA LEU A 33 26.54 -2.28 -15.26
C LEU A 33 27.93 -2.12 -15.91
N GLU A 34 28.63 -3.24 -16.12
CA GLU A 34 29.97 -3.26 -16.72
C GLU A 34 29.98 -2.82 -18.19
N ASN A 35 29.00 -3.30 -18.99
CA ASN A 35 28.92 -3.00 -20.42
C ASN A 35 28.29 -1.63 -20.74
N LYS A 36 28.32 -0.69 -19.79
CA LYS A 36 27.81 0.68 -19.93
C LYS A 36 26.39 0.73 -20.52
N LYS A 37 25.51 -0.20 -20.12
CA LYS A 37 24.09 -0.26 -20.53
C LYS A 37 23.85 -0.66 -22.01
N LYS A 38 24.83 -1.26 -22.69
CA LYS A 38 24.61 -1.82 -24.05
C LYS A 38 24.13 -3.27 -23.97
N ILE A 39 22.82 -3.48 -23.94
CA ILE A 39 22.22 -4.82 -23.83
C ILE A 39 22.62 -5.78 -24.96
N PHE A 40 22.82 -5.29 -26.18
CA PHE A 40 23.21 -6.12 -27.31
C PHE A 40 24.70 -6.52 -27.30
N ASN A 41 25.49 -5.93 -26.39
CA ASN A 41 26.90 -6.26 -26.20
C ASN A 41 27.11 -7.22 -25.01
N ILE A 42 26.03 -7.66 -24.34
CA ILE A 42 26.10 -8.65 -23.25
C ILE A 42 26.62 -9.99 -23.82
N PRO A 43 27.44 -10.75 -23.07
CA PRO A 43 28.01 -12.02 -23.53
C PRO A 43 26.98 -12.97 -24.14
N LYS A 44 27.41 -13.77 -25.13
CA LYS A 44 26.57 -14.74 -25.89
C LYS A 44 25.73 -15.68 -25.00
N GLY A 45 26.06 -15.83 -23.72
CA GLY A 45 25.34 -16.64 -22.76
C GLY A 45 23.91 -16.16 -22.45
N PHE A 46 23.60 -14.86 -22.54
CA PHE A 46 22.27 -14.35 -22.16
C PHE A 46 21.20 -14.41 -23.24
N TRP A 47 21.58 -14.66 -24.50
CA TRP A 47 20.72 -14.69 -25.69
C TRP A 47 19.49 -13.78 -25.55
N VAL A 48 19.73 -12.47 -25.55
CA VAL A 48 18.66 -11.49 -25.40
C VAL A 48 17.92 -11.35 -26.72
N LYS A 49 16.62 -11.66 -26.70
CA LYS A 49 15.73 -11.53 -27.87
C LYS A 49 14.78 -10.37 -27.64
N LYS A 50 14.69 -9.48 -28.64
CA LYS A 50 13.64 -8.44 -28.67
C LYS A 50 12.34 -9.11 -29.13
N LEU A 51 11.29 -8.98 -28.32
CA LEU A 51 9.96 -9.53 -28.64
C LEU A 51 9.12 -8.49 -29.38
N ARG A 52 9.09 -7.25 -28.87
CA ARG A 52 8.42 -6.10 -29.49
C ARG A 52 9.08 -4.79 -29.06
N GLU A 53 8.47 -3.66 -29.38
CA GLU A 53 8.96 -2.36 -28.92
C GLU A 53 9.05 -2.33 -27.38
N ASN A 54 10.24 -2.00 -26.88
CA ASN A 54 10.61 -1.96 -25.45
C ASN A 54 10.47 -3.26 -24.64
N LEU A 55 10.03 -4.39 -25.21
CA LEU A 55 9.91 -5.69 -24.53
C LEU A 55 10.95 -6.70 -25.02
N TYR A 56 11.61 -7.35 -24.06
CA TYR A 56 12.73 -8.25 -24.30
C TYR A 56 12.61 -9.50 -23.43
N GLU A 57 13.29 -10.56 -23.85
CA GLU A 57 13.52 -11.74 -23.03
C GLU A 57 15.01 -12.07 -22.98
N PHE A 58 15.48 -12.59 -21.85
CA PHE A 58 16.81 -13.20 -21.74
C PHE A 58 16.73 -14.62 -21.23
N ARG A 59 17.74 -15.42 -21.59
CA ARG A 59 17.80 -16.85 -21.30
C ARG A 59 18.33 -17.11 -19.90
N VAL A 60 17.56 -17.87 -19.10
CA VAL A 60 18.03 -18.42 -17.83
C VAL A 60 18.78 -19.72 -18.08
N ASN A 61 18.14 -20.66 -18.77
CA ASN A 61 18.72 -21.94 -19.19
C ASN A 61 18.09 -22.38 -20.52
N SER A 62 18.26 -23.64 -20.94
CA SER A 62 17.70 -24.13 -22.20
C SER A 62 16.18 -23.89 -22.33
N GLY A 63 15.42 -24.11 -21.26
CA GLY A 63 13.95 -24.05 -21.23
C GLY A 63 13.33 -22.81 -20.57
N ASP A 64 14.11 -22.03 -19.82
CA ASP A 64 13.56 -20.95 -19.01
C ASP A 64 14.02 -19.56 -19.49
N ARG A 65 13.11 -18.59 -19.40
CA ARG A 65 13.27 -17.20 -19.87
C ARG A 65 12.76 -16.22 -18.83
N ILE A 66 13.36 -15.02 -18.83
CA ILE A 66 12.86 -13.88 -18.05
C ILE A 66 12.49 -12.78 -19.02
N LEU A 67 11.25 -12.29 -18.91
CA LEU A 67 10.78 -11.13 -19.66
C LEU A 67 11.09 -9.86 -18.88
N PHE A 68 11.53 -8.84 -19.60
CA PHE A 68 11.83 -7.54 -19.06
C PHE A 68 11.54 -6.44 -20.09
N GLU A 69 11.37 -5.22 -19.62
CA GLU A 69 11.19 -4.06 -20.49
C GLU A 69 12.08 -2.88 -20.10
N PHE A 70 12.21 -1.94 -21.03
CA PHE A 70 12.73 -0.61 -20.73
C PHE A 70 11.60 0.40 -20.66
N LYS A 71 11.48 1.08 -19.53
CA LYS A 71 10.59 2.23 -19.38
C LYS A 71 11.38 3.53 -19.36
N ASP A 72 10.87 4.51 -20.09
CA ASP A 72 11.31 5.89 -19.96
C ASP A 72 10.67 6.49 -18.69
N ILE A 73 11.49 6.91 -17.74
CA ILE A 73 11.02 7.53 -16.48
C ILE A 73 11.62 8.93 -16.40
N LYS A 74 10.77 9.96 -16.55
CA LYS A 74 11.17 11.37 -16.56
C LYS A 74 11.34 11.93 -15.15
N ARG A 75 12.20 11.33 -14.33
CA ARG A 75 12.45 11.75 -12.94
C ARG A 75 13.92 12.01 -12.67
N ILE A 76 14.17 13.04 -11.85
CA ILE A 76 15.53 13.38 -11.39
C ILE A 76 16.12 12.17 -10.64
N GLY A 77 17.34 11.77 -11.00
CA GLY A 77 18.01 10.59 -10.43
C GLY A 77 17.66 9.25 -11.08
N TYR A 78 16.70 9.20 -12.02
CA TYR A 78 16.51 8.07 -12.92
C TYR A 78 17.20 8.38 -14.26
N GLY A 79 17.88 7.40 -14.84
CA GLY A 79 18.47 7.56 -16.18
C GLY A 79 17.38 7.59 -17.26
N GLU A 80 17.77 7.88 -18.51
CA GLU A 80 16.85 7.92 -19.66
C GLU A 80 15.93 6.69 -19.75
N LYS A 81 16.48 5.51 -19.42
CA LYS A 81 15.75 4.23 -19.39
C LYS A 81 16.00 3.47 -18.10
N VAL A 82 14.95 2.80 -17.62
CA VAL A 82 14.92 1.94 -16.43
C VAL A 82 14.54 0.54 -16.86
N LEU A 83 15.25 -0.47 -16.35
CA LEU A 83 14.96 -1.87 -16.66
C LEU A 83 13.95 -2.42 -15.66
N VAL A 84 12.88 -3.04 -16.16
CA VAL A 84 11.82 -3.63 -15.34
C VAL A 84 11.75 -5.13 -15.58
N LEU A 85 12.03 -5.95 -14.57
CA LEU A 85 11.84 -7.41 -14.62
C LEU A 85 10.37 -7.75 -14.42
N LEU A 86 9.75 -8.38 -15.42
CA LEU A 86 8.31 -8.54 -15.51
C LEU A 86 7.86 -9.91 -15.01
N LEU A 87 8.39 -11.00 -15.57
CA LEU A 87 8.00 -12.36 -15.20
C LEU A 87 9.04 -13.40 -15.61
N PHE A 88 8.99 -14.54 -14.93
CA PHE A 88 9.64 -15.78 -15.33
C PHE A 88 8.70 -16.61 -16.19
N SER A 89 9.20 -17.13 -17.31
CA SER A 89 8.47 -17.99 -18.23
C SER A 89 9.25 -19.28 -18.48
N THR A 90 8.56 -20.41 -18.39
CA THR A 90 9.05 -21.65 -19.00
C THR A 90 8.66 -21.65 -20.49
N HIS A 91 9.41 -22.35 -21.33
CA HIS A 91 9.18 -22.45 -22.79
C HIS A 91 7.76 -22.91 -23.17
N ASP A 92 6.99 -23.44 -22.22
CA ASP A 92 5.65 -24.02 -22.41
C ASP A 92 4.47 -23.04 -22.23
N LEU A 93 4.71 -21.78 -21.85
CA LEU A 93 3.60 -20.82 -21.67
C LEU A 93 2.91 -20.43 -22.98
N ALA A 94 3.59 -20.55 -24.12
CA ALA A 94 2.97 -20.38 -25.45
C ALA A 94 2.14 -21.61 -25.89
N VAL A 95 2.41 -22.80 -25.34
CA VAL A 95 1.77 -24.05 -25.76
C VAL A 95 0.54 -24.38 -24.91
N LYS A 96 0.55 -24.07 -23.61
CA LYS A 96 -0.56 -24.44 -22.72
C LYS A 96 -1.84 -23.63 -22.90
N ASN A 97 -1.77 -22.39 -23.38
CA ASN A 97 -2.97 -21.61 -23.69
C ASN A 97 -3.53 -21.91 -25.10
N GLY A 98 -2.68 -22.29 -26.06
CA GLY A 98 -3.08 -22.65 -27.42
C GLY A 98 -3.73 -24.03 -27.57
N ILE A 99 -3.43 -25.00 -26.69
CA ILE A 99 -4.00 -26.36 -26.80
C ILE A 99 -5.45 -26.46 -26.30
N ARG A 100 -5.98 -25.45 -25.58
CA ARG A 100 -7.38 -25.46 -25.15
C ARG A 100 -8.37 -24.95 -26.21
N GLN A 101 -7.91 -24.34 -27.31
CA GLN A 101 -8.80 -23.83 -28.36
C GLN A 101 -8.78 -24.59 -29.68
N ASN A 102 -7.77 -25.44 -29.97
CA ASN A 102 -7.69 -26.15 -31.26
C ASN A 102 -7.93 -27.66 -31.14
N LYS A 103 -9.12 -28.04 -30.64
CA LYS A 103 -9.80 -29.25 -31.12
C LYS A 103 -10.80 -28.82 -32.18
N ASN A 104 -10.33 -28.71 -33.42
CA ASN A 104 -11.08 -28.88 -34.69
C ASN A 104 -10.44 -28.07 -35.82
N LYS A 105 -9.40 -28.62 -36.46
CA LYS A 105 -9.42 -28.85 -37.91
C LYS A 105 -8.16 -29.57 -38.33
N SER A 106 -8.39 -30.59 -39.14
CA SER A 106 -7.46 -31.56 -39.68
C SER A 106 -6.80 -31.10 -40.97
N LEU A 107 -5.70 -31.79 -41.34
CA LEU A 107 -5.14 -31.97 -42.71
C LEU A 107 -4.41 -30.73 -43.27
N ASN A 108 -3.29 -30.77 -43.99
CA ASN A 108 -2.56 -31.84 -44.67
C ASN A 108 -1.06 -31.48 -44.74
N THR A 109 -0.23 -32.49 -44.92
CA THR A 109 1.20 -32.43 -45.29
C THR A 109 1.42 -31.85 -46.69
N GLU A 110 2.45 -31.02 -46.88
CA GLU A 110 3.28 -31.02 -48.09
C GLU A 110 4.61 -30.28 -47.88
N ASN A 111 5.68 -30.84 -48.45
CA ASN A 111 7.06 -30.34 -48.42
C ASN A 111 7.21 -29.08 -49.29
N LEU A 112 8.09 -28.13 -48.92
CA LEU A 112 9.17 -27.60 -49.79
C LEU A 112 9.99 -26.47 -49.12
N MET A 113 11.23 -26.36 -49.62
CA MET A 113 12.35 -25.54 -49.20
C MET A 113 12.27 -24.05 -49.61
N ILE A 114 12.95 -23.21 -48.80
CA ILE A 114 13.56 -21.88 -49.08
C ILE A 114 12.61 -20.78 -49.58
N GLU A 115 12.41 -19.70 -48.80
CA GLU A 115 13.10 -18.40 -48.91
C GLU A 115 12.46 -17.37 -47.96
N LYS A 116 13.12 -16.23 -47.77
CA LYS A 116 12.74 -15.12 -46.91
C LYS A 116 11.30 -14.67 -47.14
N ASP A 117 10.50 -14.61 -46.08
CA ASP A 117 9.56 -13.53 -45.83
C ASP A 117 9.37 -13.37 -44.32
N ILE A 118 9.88 -12.25 -43.81
CA ILE A 118 9.52 -11.68 -42.51
C ILE A 118 8.20 -10.99 -42.78
N ASP A 119 7.08 -11.69 -42.60
CA ASP A 119 5.75 -11.10 -42.41
C ASP A 119 4.73 -12.23 -42.24
N ASN A 120 4.74 -12.83 -41.06
CA ASN A 120 3.61 -13.52 -40.41
C ASN A 120 4.11 -14.07 -39.08
N LEU A 121 4.46 -13.17 -38.15
CA LEU A 121 4.57 -13.55 -36.75
C LEU A 121 3.14 -13.63 -36.21
N ASP A 122 2.77 -14.80 -35.67
CA ASP A 122 1.43 -15.17 -35.23
C ASP A 122 0.72 -14.07 -34.39
N LYS A 123 -0.39 -13.53 -34.91
CA LYS A 123 -1.30 -12.63 -34.18
C LYS A 123 -1.79 -13.21 -32.84
N SER A 124 -1.79 -14.53 -32.67
CA SER A 124 -2.18 -15.17 -31.42
C SER A 124 -1.16 -15.01 -30.29
N ILE A 125 0.12 -14.81 -30.61
CA ILE A 125 1.18 -14.57 -29.61
C ILE A 125 1.06 -13.14 -29.06
N ASP A 126 0.72 -12.18 -29.92
CA ASP A 126 0.55 -10.78 -29.53
C ASP A 126 -0.65 -10.55 -28.59
N GLU A 127 -1.78 -11.23 -28.82
CA GLU A 127 -2.96 -11.13 -27.94
C GLU A 127 -2.69 -11.69 -26.52
N ASP A 128 -1.98 -12.81 -26.41
CA ASP A 128 -1.57 -13.40 -25.13
C ASP A 128 -0.54 -12.53 -24.40
N LEU A 129 0.39 -11.91 -25.13
CA LEU A 129 1.36 -10.98 -24.57
C LEU A 129 0.71 -9.67 -24.11
N ASP A 130 -0.31 -9.17 -24.81
CA ASP A 130 -1.05 -7.98 -24.40
C ASP A 130 -1.89 -8.20 -23.14
N LEU A 131 -2.53 -9.38 -23.00
CA LEU A 131 -3.22 -9.76 -21.77
C LEU A 131 -2.27 -9.86 -20.57
N VAL A 132 -1.07 -10.41 -20.79
CA VAL A 132 -0.01 -10.49 -19.77
C VAL A 132 0.53 -9.10 -19.44
N TYR A 133 0.78 -8.26 -20.45
CA TYR A 133 1.35 -6.91 -20.31
C TYR A 133 0.40 -5.93 -19.63
N ASN A 134 -0.88 -5.92 -20.01
CA ASN A 134 -1.91 -5.09 -19.38
C ASN A 134 -2.12 -5.46 -17.90
N LYS A 135 -1.98 -6.75 -17.55
CA LYS A 135 -1.96 -7.21 -16.15
C LYS A 135 -0.70 -6.80 -15.38
N ILE A 136 0.38 -6.42 -16.05
CA ILE A 136 1.67 -6.07 -15.42
C ILE A 136 1.79 -4.56 -15.21
N ASN A 137 1.26 -3.75 -16.11
CA ASN A 137 1.31 -2.28 -16.00
C ASN A 137 0.56 -1.73 -14.77
N SER A 138 -0.36 -2.53 -14.19
CA SER A 138 -1.10 -2.21 -12.97
C SER A 138 -0.48 -2.77 -11.67
N LYS A 139 0.72 -3.37 -11.72
CA LYS A 139 1.31 -4.05 -10.56
C LYS A 139 2.21 -3.13 -9.75
N ILE A 140 2.22 -3.39 -8.45
CA ILE A 140 3.20 -2.88 -7.50
C ILE A 140 4.60 -3.32 -7.95
N VAL A 141 5.52 -2.37 -8.00
CA VAL A 141 6.91 -2.55 -8.44
C VAL A 141 7.85 -2.20 -7.30
N TYR A 142 8.92 -2.96 -7.15
CA TYR A 142 9.99 -2.70 -6.20
C TYR A 142 11.13 -1.95 -6.88
N GLU A 143 11.69 -0.95 -6.21
CA GLU A 143 12.85 -0.21 -6.71
C GLU A 143 14.14 -0.73 -6.07
N ILE A 144 15.07 -1.21 -6.89
CA ILE A 144 16.39 -1.62 -6.44
C ILE A 144 17.32 -0.41 -6.48
N THR A 145 17.67 0.11 -5.29
CA THR A 145 18.51 1.31 -5.14
C THR A 145 19.98 1.01 -4.83
N SER A 146 20.34 -0.26 -4.55
CA SER A 146 21.72 -0.70 -4.31
C SER A 146 21.87 -2.21 -4.56
N ASP A 147 23.11 -2.69 -4.69
CA ASP A 147 23.42 -4.12 -4.86
C ASP A 147 23.02 -4.92 -3.61
N LYS A 148 23.19 -4.33 -2.42
CA LYS A 148 22.70 -4.90 -1.15
C LYS A 148 21.18 -5.09 -1.18
N ASN A 149 20.44 -4.12 -1.72
CA ASN A 149 18.98 -4.20 -1.83
C ASN A 149 18.53 -5.27 -2.82
N LEU A 150 19.29 -5.47 -3.91
CA LEU A 150 19.05 -6.58 -4.83
C LEU A 150 19.22 -7.93 -4.13
N LEU A 151 20.31 -8.10 -3.37
CA LEU A 151 20.58 -9.33 -2.62
C LEU A 151 19.54 -9.57 -1.53
N GLU A 152 19.13 -8.55 -0.78
CA GLU A 152 18.05 -8.67 0.23
C GLU A 152 16.71 -9.03 -0.41
N PHE A 153 16.37 -8.42 -1.55
CA PHE A 153 15.16 -8.74 -2.33
C PHE A 153 15.17 -10.19 -2.81
N ILE A 154 16.33 -10.64 -3.28
CA ILE A 154 16.59 -11.99 -3.75
C ILE A 154 16.51 -12.99 -2.60
N GLN A 155 17.09 -12.71 -1.44
CA GLN A 155 17.13 -13.66 -0.32
C GLN A 155 15.79 -13.77 0.41
N ASN A 156 15.09 -12.64 0.60
CA ASN A 156 13.87 -12.57 1.37
C ASN A 156 12.66 -12.29 0.46
N GLU A 157 12.29 -13.32 -0.30
CA GLU A 157 11.16 -13.34 -1.24
C GLU A 157 9.93 -12.61 -0.65
N ASP A 158 9.50 -11.51 -1.30
CA ASP A 158 8.37 -10.64 -0.90
C ASP A 158 8.51 -9.80 0.40
N GLU A 159 9.65 -9.80 1.11
CA GLU A 159 9.82 -8.95 2.32
C GLU A 159 10.34 -7.53 2.04
N TYR A 160 10.90 -7.32 0.85
CA TYR A 160 11.30 -6.00 0.43
C TYR A 160 10.05 -5.16 0.22
N THR A 161 9.97 -4.02 0.89
CA THR A 161 8.76 -3.18 0.90
C THR A 161 9.02 -1.82 0.22
N TYR A 162 10.17 -1.67 -0.48
CA TYR A 162 10.52 -0.42 -1.13
C TYR A 162 9.83 -0.30 -2.48
N TYR A 163 8.57 0.13 -2.42
CA TYR A 163 7.76 0.29 -3.60
C TYR A 163 8.22 1.49 -4.43
N TYR A 164 8.39 1.25 -5.73
CA TYR A 164 8.48 2.30 -6.72
C TYR A 164 7.19 3.13 -6.66
N LEU A 165 7.35 4.42 -6.42
CA LEU A 165 6.25 5.38 -6.52
C LEU A 165 5.96 5.61 -8.00
N ASN A 166 4.69 5.67 -8.42
CA ASN A 166 4.33 6.17 -9.76
C ASN A 166 4.53 7.69 -9.85
N ASP A 167 4.36 8.29 -11.04
CA ASP A 167 4.76 9.69 -11.27
C ASP A 167 3.97 10.64 -10.37
N GLU A 168 2.65 10.45 -10.27
CA GLU A 168 1.77 11.19 -9.38
C GLU A 168 2.21 11.08 -7.90
N GLN A 169 2.51 9.87 -7.43
CA GLN A 169 2.97 9.62 -6.06
C GLN A 169 4.34 10.24 -5.78
N TYR A 170 5.21 10.31 -6.78
CA TYR A 170 6.54 10.90 -6.66
C TYR A 170 6.48 12.43 -6.64
N GLU A 171 5.62 13.03 -7.46
CA GLU A 171 5.37 14.48 -7.45
C GLU A 171 4.93 14.97 -6.07
N ILE A 172 4.13 14.17 -5.34
CA ILE A 172 3.71 14.46 -3.96
C ILE A 172 4.90 14.66 -3.01
N LEU A 173 6.05 14.02 -3.26
CA LEU A 173 7.23 14.20 -2.42
C LEU A 173 7.76 15.64 -2.46
N ASN A 174 7.55 16.35 -3.57
CA ASN A 174 7.97 17.75 -3.73
C ASN A 174 6.89 18.76 -3.33
N SER A 175 5.68 18.31 -2.98
CA SER A 175 4.62 19.22 -2.55
C SER A 175 4.92 19.87 -1.20
N GLU A 176 4.56 21.14 -1.08
CA GLU A 176 4.59 21.88 0.19
C GLU A 176 3.38 21.54 1.07
N PHE A 177 3.48 21.89 2.35
CA PHE A 177 2.37 21.76 3.31
C PHE A 177 1.50 23.02 3.32
N PRO A 178 0.18 22.90 3.62
CA PRO A 178 -0.55 21.69 4.00
C PRO A 178 -0.91 20.80 2.80
N LEU A 179 -0.85 19.48 2.99
CA LEU A 179 -1.10 18.48 1.95
C LEU A 179 -2.19 17.49 2.38
N LEU A 180 -3.22 17.32 1.54
CA LEU A 180 -4.27 16.32 1.73
C LEU A 180 -4.16 15.20 0.69
N LEU A 181 -3.73 14.02 1.14
CA LEU A 181 -3.59 12.85 0.29
C LEU A 181 -4.88 12.01 0.29
N LYS A 182 -5.55 11.93 -0.86
CA LYS A 182 -6.74 11.09 -1.07
C LYS A 182 -6.42 9.92 -2.01
N GLY A 183 -6.99 8.74 -1.73
CA GLY A 183 -6.85 7.58 -2.59
C GLY A 183 -7.61 6.36 -2.06
N SER A 184 -7.94 5.42 -2.95
CA SER A 184 -8.65 4.18 -2.62
C SER A 184 -7.82 3.22 -1.75
N ALA A 185 -8.45 2.17 -1.22
CA ALA A 185 -7.72 1.12 -0.51
C ALA A 185 -6.66 0.49 -1.43
N GLY A 186 -5.45 0.25 -0.91
CA GLY A 186 -4.33 -0.30 -1.68
C GLY A 186 -3.58 0.68 -2.59
N SER A 187 -3.95 1.97 -2.63
CA SER A 187 -3.32 2.98 -3.49
C SER A 187 -1.91 3.45 -3.06
N GLY A 188 -1.29 2.82 -2.06
CA GLY A 188 0.06 3.18 -1.60
C GLY A 188 0.17 4.41 -0.69
N LYS A 189 -0.94 4.89 -0.07
CA LYS A 189 -0.92 6.09 0.80
C LYS A 189 0.14 6.02 1.91
N THR A 190 0.24 4.89 2.60
CA THR A 190 1.24 4.67 3.66
C THR A 190 2.66 4.77 3.12
N THR A 191 2.93 4.21 1.93
CA THR A 191 4.22 4.30 1.26
C THR A 191 4.59 5.74 0.94
N VAL A 192 3.66 6.50 0.35
CA VAL A 192 3.87 7.92 0.04
C VAL A 192 4.13 8.72 1.32
N ALA A 193 3.36 8.50 2.37
CA ALA A 193 3.54 9.18 3.67
C ALA A 193 4.93 8.91 4.27
N ILE A 194 5.39 7.65 4.28
CA ILE A 194 6.73 7.30 4.77
C ILE A 194 7.83 7.92 3.92
N ARG A 195 7.68 7.90 2.58
CA ARG A 195 8.65 8.53 1.68
C ARG A 195 8.72 10.04 1.87
N LYS A 196 7.59 10.70 2.11
CA LYS A 196 7.54 12.12 2.47
C LYS A 196 8.21 12.39 3.82
N THR A 197 7.98 11.53 4.82
CA THR A 197 8.65 11.61 6.11
C THR A 197 10.18 11.53 5.99
N MET A 198 10.70 10.64 5.15
CA MET A 198 12.14 10.54 4.88
C MET A 198 12.70 11.77 4.16
N GLU A 199 11.98 12.27 3.16
CA GLU A 199 12.32 13.51 2.43
C GLU A 199 12.42 14.70 3.37
N LEU A 200 11.51 14.80 4.35
CA LEU A 200 11.56 15.86 5.36
C LEU A 200 12.71 15.67 6.35
N GLU A 201 13.10 14.43 6.65
CA GLU A 201 14.24 14.16 7.55
C GLU A 201 15.56 14.62 6.92
N GLU A 202 15.69 14.57 5.60
CA GLU A 202 16.83 15.13 4.87
C GLU A 202 16.93 16.65 5.00
N ARG A 203 15.82 17.33 5.33
CA ARG A 203 15.79 18.75 5.66
C ARG A 203 16.10 18.91 7.15
N GLU A 204 17.38 18.87 7.53
CA GLU A 204 17.95 18.75 8.89
C GLU A 204 17.42 19.68 10.01
N ASN A 205 16.47 20.57 9.75
CA ASN A 205 15.93 21.56 10.70
C ASN A 205 14.46 21.32 11.09
N LEU A 206 13.88 20.14 10.83
CA LEU A 206 12.49 19.84 11.14
C LEU A 206 12.34 18.79 12.25
N LYS A 207 11.37 19.01 13.15
CA LYS A 207 10.85 17.97 14.04
C LYS A 207 9.73 17.24 13.33
N ILE A 208 9.84 15.93 13.19
CA ILE A 208 8.93 15.14 12.36
C ILE A 208 8.24 14.10 13.23
N GLY A 209 6.91 14.10 13.19
CA GLY A 209 6.07 13.11 13.87
C GLY A 209 5.24 12.32 12.85
N TYR A 210 5.30 10.99 12.92
CA TYR A 210 4.41 10.10 12.20
C TYR A 210 3.40 9.50 13.18
N ILE A 211 2.13 9.84 13.00
CA ILE A 211 1.04 9.43 13.90
C ILE A 211 0.07 8.52 13.16
N THR A 212 -0.32 7.43 13.79
CA THR A 212 -1.31 6.48 13.26
C THR A 212 -2.23 5.96 14.35
N PHE A 213 -3.31 5.28 13.96
CA PHE A 213 -4.37 4.88 14.89
C PHE A 213 -3.91 3.81 15.90
N THR A 214 -3.26 2.74 15.44
CA THR A 214 -2.91 1.59 16.30
C THR A 214 -1.41 1.33 16.39
N LYS A 215 -0.98 0.65 17.46
CA LYS A 215 0.41 0.19 17.63
C LYS A 215 0.89 -0.69 16.49
N SER A 216 0.07 -1.64 16.02
CA SER A 216 0.44 -2.50 14.89
C SER A 216 0.63 -1.71 13.59
N LEU A 217 -0.19 -0.69 13.32
CA LEU A 217 0.02 0.18 12.16
C LEU A 217 1.30 1.01 12.29
N LYS A 218 1.63 1.45 13.51
CA LYS A 218 2.87 2.18 13.80
C LYS A 218 4.08 1.29 13.59
N GLU A 219 4.07 0.07 14.12
CA GLU A 219 5.17 -0.90 13.98
C GLU A 219 5.45 -1.19 12.51
N LYS A 220 4.41 -1.49 11.71
CA LYS A 220 4.55 -1.69 10.26
C LYS A 220 5.11 -0.46 9.54
N ALA A 221 4.63 0.74 9.90
CA ALA A 221 5.11 1.98 9.32
C ALA A 221 6.58 2.26 9.68
N TYR A 222 6.96 1.96 10.92
CA TYR A 222 8.32 2.09 11.43
C TYR A 222 9.28 1.09 10.78
N GLU A 223 8.88 -0.17 10.62
CA GLU A 223 9.66 -1.18 9.88
C GLU A 223 9.92 -0.75 8.43
N MET A 224 8.90 -0.22 7.76
CA MET A 224 9.07 0.35 6.42
C MET A 224 10.08 1.50 6.43
N TYR A 225 9.95 2.42 7.38
CA TYR A 225 10.86 3.54 7.52
C TYR A 225 12.31 3.10 7.77
N GLU A 226 12.56 2.23 8.75
CA GLU A 226 13.91 1.74 9.08
C GLU A 226 14.56 1.01 7.91
N LYS A 227 13.78 0.23 7.13
CA LYS A 227 14.28 -0.46 5.93
C LYS A 227 14.74 0.51 4.84
N PHE A 228 14.19 1.72 4.77
CA PHE A 228 14.39 2.62 3.61
C PHE A 228 15.24 3.84 3.92
N ARG A 229 15.31 4.20 5.19
CA ARG A 229 16.03 5.37 5.68
C ARG A 229 17.50 5.34 5.27
N ASN A 230 18.03 6.49 4.88
CA ASN A 230 19.47 6.65 4.78
C ASN A 230 20.08 6.66 6.20
N LEU A 231 20.92 5.66 6.49
CA LEU A 231 21.56 5.51 7.80
C LEU A 231 22.54 6.65 8.12
N ASP A 232 23.06 7.34 7.10
CA ASP A 232 23.95 8.49 7.27
C ASP A 232 23.22 9.71 7.84
N ASN A 233 21.92 9.81 7.62
CA ASN A 233 21.13 10.91 8.17
C ASN A 233 20.98 10.73 9.69
N LYS A 234 20.84 11.83 10.44
CA LYS A 234 20.46 11.77 11.85
C LYS A 234 18.99 11.40 12.00
N LYS A 235 18.68 10.45 12.89
CA LYS A 235 17.29 10.02 13.14
C LYS A 235 16.52 11.12 13.86
N MET A 236 15.55 11.71 13.18
CA MET A 236 14.74 12.84 13.67
C MET A 236 13.24 12.53 13.71
N VAL A 237 12.80 11.44 13.07
CA VAL A 237 11.40 11.07 13.01
C VAL A 237 10.98 10.30 14.27
N GLU A 238 9.94 10.79 14.94
CA GLU A 238 9.26 10.07 16.03
C GLU A 238 7.97 9.41 15.54
N PHE A 239 7.74 8.16 15.94
CA PHE A 239 6.54 7.38 15.56
C PHE A 239 5.64 7.16 16.77
N TYR A 240 4.34 7.44 16.61
CA TYR A 240 3.33 7.25 17.65
C TYR A 240 2.09 6.54 17.12
N SER A 241 1.56 5.61 17.92
CA SER A 241 0.12 5.36 17.90
C SER A 241 -0.61 6.44 18.71
N LEU A 242 -1.91 6.66 18.47
CA LEU A 242 -2.67 7.63 19.26
C LEU A 242 -2.60 7.34 20.77
N ASP A 243 -2.73 6.09 21.18
CA ASP A 243 -2.58 5.68 22.59
C ASP A 243 -1.23 6.09 23.19
N GLU A 244 -0.14 5.92 22.45
CA GLU A 244 1.20 6.31 22.90
C GLU A 244 1.39 7.82 22.92
N LEU A 245 0.71 8.54 22.02
CA LEU A 245 0.70 9.99 22.04
C LEU A 245 -0.03 10.50 23.29
N TYR A 246 -1.19 9.93 23.62
CA TYR A 246 -1.91 10.26 24.86
C TYR A 246 -1.08 9.92 26.10
N GLU A 247 -0.47 8.72 26.15
CA GLU A 247 0.39 8.31 27.26
C GLU A 247 1.60 9.25 27.41
N LYS A 248 2.21 9.70 26.32
CA LYS A 248 3.33 10.66 26.34
C LYS A 248 2.90 12.04 26.85
N GLN A 249 1.76 12.55 26.39
CA GLN A 249 1.34 13.94 26.67
C GLN A 249 0.59 14.10 28.00
N LEU A 250 -0.21 13.10 28.37
CA LEU A 250 -1.13 13.13 29.51
C LEU A 250 -0.81 12.09 30.60
N ARG A 251 0.02 11.08 30.31
CA ARG A 251 0.25 9.91 31.19
C ARG A 251 -1.03 9.11 31.46
N GLU A 252 -1.97 9.15 30.53
CA GLU A 252 -3.26 8.46 30.58
C GLU A 252 -3.44 7.54 29.35
N LYS A 253 -4.31 6.54 29.46
CA LYS A 253 -4.67 5.63 28.36
C LYS A 253 -6.17 5.63 28.14
N PRO A 254 -6.64 5.61 26.88
CA PRO A 254 -8.06 5.58 26.62
C PRO A 254 -8.64 4.23 27.03
N THR A 255 -9.84 4.29 27.59
CA THR A 255 -10.70 3.14 27.76
C THR A 255 -11.34 2.74 26.44
N GLY A 256 -11.77 1.49 26.34
CA GLY A 256 -12.32 0.91 25.12
C GLY A 256 -13.61 0.13 25.37
N LEU A 257 -13.99 -0.68 24.39
CA LEU A 257 -15.22 -1.47 24.39
C LEU A 257 -15.41 -2.29 25.68
N LYS A 258 -14.36 -2.89 26.24
CA LYS A 258 -14.46 -3.66 27.50
C LYS A 258 -14.99 -2.84 28.68
N ILE A 259 -14.62 -1.56 28.76
CA ILE A 259 -15.10 -0.66 29.81
C ILE A 259 -16.54 -0.24 29.52
N PHE A 260 -16.91 -0.10 28.24
CA PHE A 260 -18.30 0.10 27.85
C PHE A 260 -19.18 -1.12 28.17
N GLU A 261 -18.72 -2.35 27.90
CA GLU A 261 -19.42 -3.59 28.27
C GLU A 261 -19.60 -3.71 29.79
N LYS A 262 -18.58 -3.30 30.56
CA LYS A 262 -18.69 -3.20 32.02
C LYS A 262 -19.78 -2.22 32.44
N PHE A 263 -19.87 -1.05 31.79
CA PHE A 263 -20.95 -0.11 32.02
C PHE A 263 -22.32 -0.74 31.74
N ILE A 264 -22.49 -1.42 30.60
CA ILE A 264 -23.74 -2.10 30.26
C ILE A 264 -24.12 -3.12 31.33
N TYR A 265 -23.16 -3.91 31.83
CA TYR A 265 -23.40 -4.88 32.89
C TYR A 265 -23.78 -4.23 34.23
N GLU A 266 -23.07 -3.18 34.65
CA GLU A 266 -23.28 -2.54 35.96
C GLU A 266 -24.56 -1.68 36.00
N HIS A 267 -24.87 -0.95 34.93
CA HIS A 267 -26.00 -0.02 34.87
C HIS A 267 -27.25 -0.62 34.22
N ASN A 268 -27.09 -1.72 33.48
CA ASN A 268 -28.15 -2.40 32.75
C ASN A 268 -29.13 -1.43 32.06
N PRO A 269 -28.63 -0.47 31.23
CA PRO A 269 -29.49 0.50 30.59
C PRO A 269 -30.44 -0.21 29.62
N LYS A 270 -31.64 0.35 29.43
CA LYS A 270 -32.59 -0.17 28.43
C LYS A 270 -32.07 0.14 27.03
N ILE A 271 -31.39 -0.82 26.42
CA ILE A 271 -30.90 -0.74 25.04
C ILE A 271 -32.10 -0.79 24.08
N PRO A 272 -32.15 0.07 23.04
CA PRO A 272 -33.18 0.01 22.01
C PRO A 272 -33.22 -1.36 21.34
N LYS A 273 -34.40 -1.76 20.90
CA LYS A 273 -34.59 -3.04 20.19
C LYS A 273 -33.76 -3.03 18.90
N ASP A 274 -33.15 -4.17 18.58
CA ASP A 274 -32.38 -4.41 17.35
C ASP A 274 -31.06 -3.61 17.24
N ILE A 275 -30.49 -3.16 18.36
CA ILE A 275 -29.14 -2.57 18.42
C ILE A 275 -28.21 -3.48 19.22
N GLU A 276 -27.09 -3.85 18.61
CA GLU A 276 -26.03 -4.58 19.30
C GLU A 276 -25.16 -3.64 20.15
N ILE A 277 -24.59 -4.17 21.24
CA ILE A 277 -23.74 -3.39 22.17
C ILE A 277 -22.57 -2.72 21.44
N LEU A 278 -21.96 -3.43 20.48
CA LEU A 278 -20.85 -2.88 19.68
C LEU A 278 -21.30 -1.70 18.83
N GLU A 279 -22.45 -1.79 18.19
CA GLU A 279 -22.99 -0.70 17.37
C GLU A 279 -23.35 0.51 18.23
N LEU A 280 -23.99 0.28 19.39
CA LEU A 280 -24.28 1.33 20.35
C LEU A 280 -23.00 2.05 20.82
N TYR A 281 -21.96 1.28 21.14
CA TYR A 281 -20.67 1.84 21.52
C TYR A 281 -20.06 2.68 20.38
N GLN A 282 -20.10 2.18 19.15
CA GLN A 282 -19.59 2.90 17.98
C GLN A 282 -20.37 4.18 17.70
N GLU A 283 -21.69 4.18 17.86
CA GLU A 283 -22.52 5.37 17.68
C GLU A 283 -22.22 6.43 18.74
N ILE A 284 -22.12 6.03 20.01
CA ILE A 284 -21.78 6.96 21.10
C ILE A 284 -20.37 7.51 20.88
N ARG A 285 -19.37 6.64 20.70
CA ARG A 285 -17.96 7.04 20.55
C ARG A 285 -17.72 7.81 19.25
N GLY A 286 -18.23 7.34 18.12
CA GLY A 286 -17.94 7.90 16.81
C GLY A 286 -18.80 9.12 16.48
N THR A 287 -20.11 9.04 16.75
CA THR A 287 -21.07 10.08 16.33
C THR A 287 -21.31 11.09 17.44
N ILE A 288 -21.73 10.65 18.63
CA ILE A 288 -22.14 11.59 19.70
C ILE A 288 -20.92 12.31 20.31
N LYS A 289 -19.84 11.57 20.57
CA LYS A 289 -18.61 12.13 21.14
C LYS A 289 -17.66 12.66 20.07
N GLY A 290 -17.55 11.97 18.93
CA GLY A 290 -16.55 12.25 17.90
C GLY A 290 -16.97 13.20 16.78
N SER A 291 -18.27 13.50 16.64
CA SER A 291 -18.72 14.38 15.56
C SER A 291 -18.33 15.84 15.81
N MET A 292 -17.89 16.50 14.76
CA MET A 292 -17.72 17.94 14.67
C MET A 292 -18.90 18.54 13.91
N GLY A 293 -20.13 18.05 14.11
CA GLY A 293 -21.31 18.48 13.36
C GLY A 293 -22.22 19.38 14.20
N SER A 294 -22.86 20.36 13.56
CA SER A 294 -23.98 21.12 14.14
C SER A 294 -25.08 21.27 13.10
N LYS A 295 -26.33 20.99 13.50
CA LYS A 295 -27.52 21.06 12.64
C LYS A 295 -27.38 20.38 11.26
N GLY A 296 -26.66 19.26 11.23
CA GLY A 296 -26.45 18.45 10.01
C GLY A 296 -25.36 18.95 9.05
N ILE A 297 -24.60 19.97 9.42
CA ILE A 297 -23.46 20.53 8.68
C ILE A 297 -22.18 20.33 9.52
N GLY A 298 -21.01 20.34 8.88
CA GLY A 298 -19.74 20.38 9.60
C GLY A 298 -19.60 21.68 10.41
N ASN A 299 -19.27 21.55 11.68
CA ASN A 299 -19.01 22.57 12.68
C ASN A 299 -17.60 22.41 13.24
N TRP A 300 -16.64 23.04 12.57
CA TRP A 300 -15.25 23.06 13.02
C TRP A 300 -15.02 23.92 14.27
N ASP A 301 -16.00 24.75 14.64
CA ASP A 301 -16.01 25.60 15.84
C ASP A 301 -16.80 24.96 17.00
N ARG A 302 -16.97 23.62 16.99
CA ARG A 302 -17.62 22.90 18.08
C ARG A 302 -16.96 23.27 19.41
N ASN A 303 -17.77 23.59 20.42
CA ASN A 303 -17.29 23.74 21.79
C ASN A 303 -16.69 22.42 22.28
N LEU A 304 -15.35 22.36 22.34
CA LEU A 304 -14.65 21.17 22.80
C LEU A 304 -14.69 21.02 24.32
N GLU A 305 -15.21 21.99 25.08
CA GLU A 305 -15.48 21.82 26.52
C GLU A 305 -16.68 20.90 26.80
N GLU A 306 -17.49 20.60 25.77
CA GLU A 306 -18.61 19.66 25.87
C GLU A 306 -18.24 18.25 25.35
N GLU A 307 -18.41 17.22 26.19
CA GLU A 307 -18.09 15.81 25.86
C GLU A 307 -18.92 15.28 24.70
N LEU A 308 -20.20 15.62 24.71
CA LEU A 308 -21.19 15.15 23.75
C LEU A 308 -21.59 16.33 22.88
N ILE A 309 -21.91 16.09 21.61
CA ILE A 309 -22.63 17.09 20.82
C ILE A 309 -24.03 17.33 21.43
N PRO A 310 -24.63 18.51 21.28
CA PRO A 310 -25.99 18.76 21.73
C PRO A 310 -27.00 17.75 21.15
N GLU A 311 -28.02 17.39 21.94
CA GLU A 311 -29.04 16.43 21.50
C GLU A 311 -29.70 16.87 20.19
N GLU A 312 -30.03 18.16 20.08
CA GLU A 312 -30.63 18.73 18.88
C GLU A 312 -29.76 18.53 17.63
N ASP A 313 -28.44 18.67 17.79
CA ASP A 313 -27.48 18.49 16.70
C ASP A 313 -27.37 17.03 16.29
N TYR A 314 -27.31 16.11 17.27
CA TYR A 314 -27.34 14.67 17.00
C TYR A 314 -28.62 14.24 16.26
N LEU A 315 -29.77 14.74 16.70
CA LEU A 315 -31.06 14.44 16.07
C LEU A 315 -31.22 15.07 14.68
N ALA A 316 -30.45 16.11 14.37
CA ALA A 316 -30.42 16.75 13.05
C ALA A 316 -29.43 16.11 12.05
N LEU A 317 -28.58 15.17 12.49
CA LEU A 317 -27.63 14.50 11.60
C LEU A 317 -28.34 13.71 10.49
N ASN A 318 -27.81 13.82 9.28
CA ASN A 318 -28.34 13.08 8.13
C ASN A 318 -27.90 11.60 8.15
N LYS A 319 -28.44 10.81 7.22
CA LYS A 319 -28.18 9.36 7.10
C LYS A 319 -26.72 8.98 6.80
N LYS A 320 -25.85 9.94 6.43
CA LYS A 320 -24.42 9.67 6.22
C LYS A 320 -23.68 9.47 7.54
N TYR A 321 -24.17 10.06 8.63
CA TYR A 321 -23.54 9.98 9.94
C TYR A 321 -24.12 8.88 10.81
N THR A 322 -25.41 8.57 10.64
CA THR A 322 -26.11 7.60 11.49
C THR A 322 -27.30 6.99 10.77
N VAL A 323 -27.46 5.68 10.91
CA VAL A 323 -28.50 4.88 10.24
C VAL A 323 -29.80 4.83 11.03
N TYR A 324 -29.77 5.20 12.32
CA TYR A 324 -30.90 5.05 13.24
C TYR A 324 -31.97 6.12 13.04
N SER A 325 -33.23 5.79 13.38
CA SER A 325 -34.34 6.75 13.36
C SER A 325 -34.24 7.78 14.49
N LYS A 326 -34.98 8.88 14.39
CA LYS A 326 -34.96 9.95 15.38
C LYS A 326 -35.40 9.47 16.77
N GLU A 327 -36.35 8.53 16.83
CA GLU A 327 -36.87 7.95 18.07
C GLU A 327 -35.80 7.12 18.76
N ILE A 328 -35.13 6.24 18.01
CA ILE A 328 -34.02 5.42 18.51
C ILE A 328 -32.86 6.30 18.98
N ARG A 329 -32.52 7.34 18.21
CA ARG A 329 -31.46 8.28 18.57
C ARG A 329 -31.71 8.96 19.92
N LYS A 330 -32.95 9.34 20.24
CA LYS A 330 -33.28 9.88 21.58
C LYS A 330 -32.96 8.90 22.70
N GLU A 331 -33.20 7.62 22.48
CA GLU A 331 -32.87 6.58 23.47
C GLU A 331 -31.36 6.39 23.58
N ILE A 332 -30.64 6.33 22.46
CA ILE A 332 -29.16 6.25 22.44
C ILE A 332 -28.55 7.45 23.16
N TYR A 333 -29.05 8.66 22.93
CA TYR A 333 -28.51 9.87 23.54
C TYR A 333 -28.67 9.87 25.07
N LYS A 334 -29.80 9.36 25.57
CA LYS A 334 -29.99 9.15 27.01
C LYS A 334 -28.94 8.18 27.57
N ILE A 335 -28.66 7.09 26.87
CA ILE A 335 -27.61 6.14 27.29
C ILE A 335 -26.23 6.81 27.27
N ALA A 336 -25.94 7.64 26.25
CA ALA A 336 -24.69 8.38 26.14
C ALA A 336 -24.46 9.32 27.35
N LEU A 337 -25.50 10.03 27.78
CA LEU A 337 -25.43 10.89 28.98
C LEU A 337 -25.10 10.10 30.24
N VAL A 338 -25.81 8.98 30.47
CA VAL A 338 -25.55 8.10 31.62
C VAL A 338 -24.15 7.51 31.56
N TYR A 339 -23.71 7.07 30.38
CA TYR A 339 -22.37 6.54 30.17
C TYR A 339 -21.29 7.58 30.45
N GLN A 340 -21.46 8.81 29.97
CA GLN A 340 -20.51 9.90 30.22
C GLN A 340 -20.40 10.24 31.70
N ASN A 341 -21.53 10.30 32.41
CA ASN A 341 -21.53 10.53 33.86
C ASN A 341 -20.80 9.40 34.59
N TRP A 342 -21.06 8.15 34.20
CA TRP A 342 -20.37 6.99 34.78
C TRP A 342 -18.85 7.01 34.53
N LEU A 343 -18.41 7.41 33.33
CA LEU A 343 -16.98 7.60 33.05
C LEU A 343 -16.37 8.63 34.00
N THR A 344 -17.02 9.78 34.16
CA THR A 344 -16.57 10.85 35.08
C THR A 344 -16.51 10.36 36.53
N GLU A 345 -17.55 9.69 37.02
CA GLU A 345 -17.62 9.14 38.38
C GLU A 345 -16.52 8.12 38.67
N LYS A 346 -16.17 7.30 37.67
CA LYS A 346 -15.12 6.27 37.79
C LYS A 346 -13.73 6.78 37.42
N ASN A 347 -13.58 8.04 37.04
CA ASN A 347 -12.36 8.62 36.50
C ASN A 347 -11.79 7.82 35.32
N TYR A 348 -12.68 7.34 34.45
CA TYR A 348 -12.35 6.74 33.17
C TYR A 348 -12.44 7.79 32.06
N LEU A 349 -11.62 7.61 31.03
CA LEU A 349 -11.57 8.50 29.87
C LEU A 349 -11.53 7.66 28.62
N ASP A 350 -12.31 8.00 27.61
CA ASP A 350 -12.18 7.40 26.30
C ASP A 350 -11.27 8.21 25.38
N GLU A 351 -11.10 7.74 24.15
CA GLU A 351 -10.21 8.37 23.19
C GLU A 351 -10.60 9.82 22.82
N ASN A 352 -11.90 10.12 22.76
CA ASN A 352 -12.35 11.48 22.47
C ASN A 352 -12.12 12.41 23.66
N ASP A 353 -12.27 11.90 24.89
CA ASP A 353 -11.97 12.68 26.09
C ASP A 353 -10.49 13.08 26.14
N LEU A 354 -9.60 12.13 25.85
CA LEU A 354 -8.16 12.39 25.80
C LEU A 354 -7.78 13.33 24.64
N ALA A 355 -8.38 13.16 23.46
CA ALA A 355 -8.18 14.06 22.33
C ALA A 355 -8.58 15.51 22.67
N ARG A 356 -9.77 15.70 23.27
CA ARG A 356 -10.26 17.01 23.72
C ARG A 356 -9.31 17.65 24.73
N ARG A 357 -8.86 16.89 25.74
CA ARG A 357 -7.89 17.37 26.74
C ARG A 357 -6.57 17.84 26.12
N ILE A 358 -6.07 17.16 25.09
CA ILE A 358 -4.86 17.59 24.38
C ILE A 358 -5.11 18.88 23.60
N ILE A 359 -6.26 18.98 22.90
CA ILE A 359 -6.56 20.14 22.04
C ILE A 359 -6.86 21.40 22.85
N LEU A 360 -7.52 21.27 24.00
CA LEU A 360 -7.88 22.39 24.88
C LEU A 360 -6.73 22.90 25.76
N ARG A 361 -5.60 22.19 25.78
CA ARG A 361 -4.42 22.59 26.55
C ARG A 361 -3.62 23.64 25.81
#